data_AF-A0A5K0YR58-F1
#
_entry.id   AF-A0A5K0YR58-F1
#
_cell.length_a   1.000
_cell.length_b   1.000
_cell.length_c   1.000
_cell.angle_alpha   90.00
_cell.angle_beta   90.00
_cell.angle_gamma   90.00
#
_symmetry.space_group_name_H-M   'P 1'
#
loop_
_entity.id
_entity.type
_entity.pdbx_description
1 polymer ?
#
loop_
_entity_poly.entity_id
_entity_poly.type
_entity_poly.pdbx_seq_one_letter_code
_entity_poly.pdbx_strand_id
1 'polypeptide(L)'
;GRENIKGIALQSEKGKQTCVGAEAFETMTKLTLLHINHTEIEGDFRHFPKKVKWLEWKGCMKESLPDELSLEKAVILDLSYSMISQVWTHVRLHTK
;
A
#
# COMPACT_ATOMS: atom_id res chain seq x y z
N GLY A 1 9.90 19.61 -2.19
CA GLY A 1 8.76 19.42 -3.11
C GLY A 1 7.71 18.47 -2.56
N ARG A 2 7.95 17.15 -2.55
CA ARG A 2 6.95 16.11 -2.25
C ARG A 2 6.90 15.66 -0.77
N GLU A 3 7.87 16.05 0.03
CA GLU A 3 8.03 15.69 1.44
C GLU A 3 6.91 16.17 2.37
N ASN A 4 6.09 17.13 1.92
CA ASN A 4 4.98 17.68 2.69
C ASN A 4 3.61 17.06 2.36
N ILE A 5 3.56 16.16 1.38
CA ILE A 5 2.32 15.45 1.00
C ILE A 5 1.90 14.53 2.15
N LYS A 6 0.63 14.64 2.57
CA LYS A 6 0.05 13.85 3.67
C LYS A 6 -1.00 12.84 3.22
N GLY A 7 -1.61 13.06 2.05
CA GLY A 7 -2.66 12.22 1.50
C GLY A 7 -2.51 12.06 -0.01
N ILE A 8 -2.70 10.83 -0.50
CA ILE A 8 -2.74 10.48 -1.92
C ILE A 8 -3.92 9.53 -2.16
N ALA A 9 -4.63 9.74 -3.26
CA ALA A 9 -5.59 8.78 -3.79
C ALA A 9 -5.22 8.44 -5.24
N LEU A 10 -4.99 7.17 -5.49
CA LEU A 10 -4.81 6.59 -6.81
C LEU A 10 -6.09 5.87 -7.18
N GLN A 11 -6.68 6.25 -8.31
CA GLN A 11 -7.92 5.66 -8.78
C GLN A 11 -7.83 5.40 -10.27
N SER A 12 -8.11 4.16 -10.64
CA SER A 12 -8.27 3.74 -12.02
C SER A 12 -9.70 3.25 -12.26
N GLU A 13 -10.08 3.23 -13.54
CA GLU A 13 -11.32 2.63 -13.98
C GLU A 13 -11.29 1.11 -13.76
N LYS A 14 -12.44 0.55 -13.36
CA LYS A 14 -12.56 -0.88 -13.14
C LYS A 14 -12.28 -1.64 -14.44
N GLY A 15 -11.33 -2.57 -14.40
CA GLY A 15 -10.90 -3.36 -15.56
C GLY A 15 -9.76 -2.75 -16.36
N LYS A 16 -9.33 -1.52 -16.04
CA LYS A 16 -8.13 -0.92 -16.61
C LYS A 16 -6.94 -1.18 -15.67
N GLN A 17 -5.98 -1.96 -16.14
CA GLN A 17 -4.76 -2.24 -15.40
C GLN A 17 -3.83 -1.02 -15.47
N THR A 18 -3.67 -0.33 -14.34
CA THR A 18 -2.69 0.73 -14.16
C THR A 18 -1.74 0.33 -13.04
N CYS A 19 -0.44 0.50 -13.25
CA CYS A 19 0.57 0.24 -12.24
C CYS A 19 1.31 1.53 -11.85
N VAL A 20 1.73 1.59 -10.58
CA VAL A 20 2.60 2.64 -10.05
C VAL A 20 3.77 1.98 -9.33
N GLY A 21 4.99 2.45 -9.57
CA GLY A 21 6.17 1.98 -8.85
C GLY A 21 6.16 2.43 -7.38
N ALA A 22 6.52 1.54 -6.46
CA ALA A 22 6.67 1.84 -5.04
C ALA A 22 7.70 2.97 -4.79
N GLU A 23 8.69 3.10 -5.67
CA GLU A 23 9.72 4.13 -5.66
C GLU A 23 9.12 5.55 -5.80
N ALA A 24 7.93 5.69 -6.39
CA ALA A 24 7.25 6.97 -6.50
C ALA A 24 6.97 7.62 -5.14
N PHE A 25 6.89 6.83 -4.08
CA PHE A 25 6.58 7.27 -2.72
C PHE A 25 7.80 7.55 -1.84
N GLU A 26 9.02 7.24 -2.31
CA GLU A 26 10.23 7.23 -1.48
C GLU A 26 10.47 8.55 -0.71
N THR A 27 10.21 9.68 -1.36
CA THR A 27 10.42 11.02 -0.78
C THR A 27 9.23 11.52 0.06
N MET A 28 8.10 10.82 0.06
CA MET A 28 6.84 11.23 0.68
C MET A 28 6.77 10.83 2.16
N THR A 29 7.76 11.27 2.93
CA THR A 29 8.00 10.84 4.33
C THR A 29 6.92 11.26 5.34
N LYS A 30 6.00 12.17 4.96
CA LYS A 30 4.85 12.61 5.77
C LYS A 30 3.52 12.01 5.31
N LEU A 31 3.52 11.09 4.34
CA LEU A 31 2.31 10.47 3.85
C LEU A 31 1.65 9.62 4.95
N THR A 32 0.39 9.94 5.24
CA THR A 32 -0.41 9.29 6.29
C THR A 32 -1.70 8.67 5.78
N LEU A 33 -2.22 9.15 4.65
CA LEU A 33 -3.41 8.62 3.99
C LEU A 33 -3.03 8.18 2.58
N LEU A 34 -3.32 6.93 2.26
CA LEU A 34 -3.04 6.37 0.94
C LEU A 34 -4.20 5.49 0.50
N HIS A 35 -4.89 5.92 -0.55
CA HIS A 35 -5.92 5.13 -1.22
C HIS A 35 -5.39 4.63 -2.56
N ILE A 36 -5.56 3.34 -2.82
CA ILE A 36 -5.09 2.63 -4.01
C ILE A 36 -6.26 1.81 -4.53
N ASN A 37 -7.06 2.40 -5.40
CA ASN A 37 -8.30 1.80 -5.87
C ASN A 37 -8.14 1.36 -7.33
N HIS A 38 -8.29 0.06 -7.55
CA HIS A 38 -8.17 -0.58 -8.86
C HIS A 38 -6.82 -0.30 -9.55
N THR A 39 -5.77 -0.05 -8.77
CA THR A 39 -4.41 0.24 -9.22
C THR A 39 -3.45 -0.75 -8.55
N GLU A 40 -2.49 -1.26 -9.32
CA GLU A 40 -1.43 -2.12 -8.80
C GLU A 40 -0.22 -1.30 -8.37
N ILE A 41 0.44 -1.74 -7.30
CA ILE A 41 1.76 -1.22 -6.92
C ILE A 41 2.79 -2.30 -7.19
N GLU A 42 3.83 -1.92 -7.91
CA GLU A 42 4.93 -2.80 -8.30
C GLU A 42 6.27 -2.22 -7.86
N GLY A 43 7.34 -3.01 -7.95
CA GLY A 43 8.67 -2.61 -7.52
C GLY A 43 8.95 -2.93 -6.05
N ASP A 44 9.90 -2.21 -5.47
CA ASP A 44 10.46 -2.53 -4.16
C ASP A 44 9.71 -1.81 -3.03
N PHE A 45 8.95 -2.59 -2.25
CA PHE A 45 8.15 -2.09 -1.13
C PHE A 45 8.98 -1.55 0.05
N ARG A 46 10.31 -1.67 0.03
CA ARG A 46 11.18 -0.95 0.98
C ARG A 46 11.09 0.58 0.82
N HIS A 47 10.73 1.06 -0.38
CA HIS A 47 10.47 2.47 -0.66
C HIS A 47 9.04 2.91 -0.30
N PHE A 48 8.18 1.97 0.09
CA PHE A 48 6.80 2.26 0.45
C PHE A 48 6.72 3.05 1.78
N PRO A 49 5.78 4.01 1.91
CA PRO A 49 5.76 4.93 3.04
C PRO A 49 5.39 4.22 4.35
N LYS A 50 6.28 4.31 5.35
CA LYS A 50 6.17 3.60 6.64
C LYS A 50 5.26 4.29 7.66
N LYS A 51 4.76 5.50 7.38
CA LYS A 51 3.93 6.31 8.29
C LYS A 51 2.44 6.34 7.89
N VAL A 52 2.05 5.50 6.93
CA VAL A 52 0.65 5.38 6.52
C VAL A 52 -0.18 4.93 7.73
N LYS A 53 -1.18 5.73 8.07
CA LYS A 53 -2.16 5.47 9.12
C LYS A 53 -3.47 4.94 8.56
N TRP A 54 -3.80 5.34 7.35
CA TRP A 54 -4.95 4.85 6.61
C TRP A 54 -4.48 4.32 5.27
N LEU A 55 -4.57 3.00 5.10
CA LEU A 55 -4.38 2.33 3.81
C LEU A 55 -5.73 1.78 3.33
N GLU A 56 -6.22 2.34 2.23
CA GLU A 56 -7.28 1.73 1.43
C GLU A 56 -6.64 1.14 0.19
N TRP A 57 -6.82 -0.15 -0.06
CA TRP A 57 -6.27 -0.84 -1.23
C TRP A 57 -7.33 -1.73 -1.88
N LYS A 58 -8.37 -1.08 -2.42
CA LYS A 58 -9.53 -1.77 -2.98
C LYS A 58 -9.21 -2.35 -4.35
N GLY A 59 -9.65 -3.58 -4.59
CA GLY A 59 -9.46 -4.22 -5.88
C GLY A 59 -8.02 -4.66 -6.16
N CYS A 60 -7.17 -4.79 -5.13
CA CYS A 60 -5.84 -5.38 -5.28
C CYS A 60 -5.96 -6.82 -5.83
N MET A 61 -5.22 -7.12 -6.90
CA MET A 61 -5.26 -8.42 -7.56
C MET A 61 -4.25 -9.42 -6.97
N LYS A 62 -3.45 -9.03 -5.97
CA LYS A 62 -2.52 -9.92 -5.29
C LYS A 62 -3.27 -10.80 -4.28
N GLU A 63 -2.83 -12.05 -4.15
CA GLU A 63 -3.38 -13.00 -3.17
C GLU A 63 -2.88 -12.73 -1.73
N SER A 64 -1.79 -11.99 -1.60
CA SER A 64 -1.19 -11.56 -0.34
C SER A 64 -0.51 -10.20 -0.46
N LEU A 65 -0.30 -9.54 0.68
CA LEU A 65 0.48 -8.30 0.69
C LEU A 65 1.99 -8.62 0.62
N PRO A 66 2.81 -7.74 0.00
CA PRO A 66 4.26 -7.91 -0.06
C PRO A 66 4.87 -7.87 1.33
N ASP A 67 5.75 -8.80 1.67
CA ASP A 67 6.30 -8.89 3.03
C ASP A 67 6.96 -7.58 3.47
N GLU A 68 7.63 -6.82 2.59
CA GLU A 68 8.29 -5.55 2.95
C GLU A 68 7.30 -4.41 3.29
N LEU A 69 6.01 -4.57 3.00
CA LEU A 69 4.99 -3.59 3.35
C LEU A 69 4.90 -3.45 4.87
N SER A 70 5.15 -2.24 5.36
CA SER A 70 5.04 -1.91 6.78
C SER A 70 3.69 -1.29 7.09
N LEU A 71 2.89 -2.00 7.90
CA LEU A 71 1.61 -1.54 8.43
C LEU A 71 1.68 -1.21 9.93
N GLU A 72 2.87 -1.02 10.49
CA GLU A 72 3.07 -0.79 11.94
C GLU A 72 2.30 0.42 12.48
N LYS A 73 2.12 1.47 11.65
CA LYS A 73 1.38 2.69 12.01
C LYS A 73 -0.05 2.70 11.48
N ALA A 74 -0.48 1.65 10.76
CA ALA A 74 -1.81 1.59 10.18
C ALA A 74 -2.86 1.43 11.29
N VAL A 75 -3.85 2.31 11.28
CA VAL A 75 -5.04 2.27 12.15
C VAL A 75 -6.26 1.81 11.35
N ILE A 76 -6.29 2.14 10.05
CA ILE A 76 -7.32 1.70 9.11
C ILE A 76 -6.65 0.94 7.97
N LEU A 77 -7.14 -0.27 7.73
CA LEU A 77 -6.78 -1.14 6.62
C LEU A 77 -8.06 -1.60 5.94
N ASP A 78 -8.34 -1.08 4.74
CA ASP A 78 -9.48 -1.49 3.91
C ASP A 78 -8.97 -2.20 2.66
N LEU A 79 -9.13 -3.52 2.64
CA LEU A 79 -8.75 -4.41 1.52
C LEU A 79 -9.98 -4.93 0.77
N SER A 80 -11.11 -4.23 0.87
CA SER A 80 -12.36 -4.68 0.25
C SER A 80 -12.22 -4.87 -1.25
N TYR A 81 -12.95 -5.84 -1.80
CA TYR A 81 -12.94 -6.19 -3.22
C TYR A 81 -11.58 -6.64 -3.78
N SER A 82 -10.61 -6.96 -2.93
CA SER A 82 -9.32 -7.53 -3.34
C SER A 82 -9.37 -9.06 -3.48
N MET A 83 -8.31 -9.62 -4.06
CA MET A 83 -8.05 -11.07 -4.12
C MET A 83 -7.25 -11.57 -2.90
N ILE A 84 -7.01 -10.72 -1.90
CA ILE A 84 -6.19 -11.05 -0.74
C ILE A 84 -6.88 -12.14 0.08
N SER A 85 -6.28 -13.32 0.12
CA SER A 85 -6.73 -14.47 0.90
C SER A 85 -5.89 -14.67 2.17
N GLN A 86 -4.65 -14.19 2.16
CA GLN A 86 -3.75 -14.18 3.33
C GLN A 86 -3.06 -12.83 3.42
N VAL A 87 -2.98 -12.24 4.62
CA VAL A 87 -2.38 -10.90 4.77
C VAL A 87 -0.89 -10.93 4.44
N TRP A 88 -0.14 -11.89 4.98
CA TRP A 88 1.29 -12.08 4.72
C TRP A 88 1.57 -13.52 4.31
N THR A 89 2.57 -13.73 3.45
CA THR A 89 3.02 -15.06 2.99
C THR A 89 3.83 -15.80 4.04
N HIS A 90 4.49 -15.06 4.93
CA HIS A 90 5.29 -15.63 6.02
C HIS A 90 4.82 -15.13 7.38
N VAL A 91 4.77 -16.03 8.36
CA VAL A 91 4.46 -15.66 9.74
C VAL A 91 5.60 -14.80 10.28
N ARG A 92 5.32 -13.51 10.50
CA ARG A 92 6.24 -12.59 11.17
C ARG A 92 6.23 -12.90 12.68
N LEU A 93 7.18 -13.71 13.13
CA LEU A 93 7.46 -13.86 14.56
C LEU A 93 8.17 -12.59 15.03
N HIS A 94 7.46 -11.70 15.73
CA HIS A 94 8.08 -10.61 16.46
C HIS A 94 8.80 -11.17 17.70
N THR A 95 10.06 -11.54 17.54
CA THR A 95 10.96 -11.71 18.68
C THR A 95 11.22 -10.32 19.29
N LYS A 96 10.95 -10.20 20.59
CA LYS A 96 11.18 -8.99 21.39
C LYS A 96 12.67 -8.74 21.63
#